data_AF-A0A7W7VHU1-F1
#
_entry.id   AF-A0A7W7VHU1-F1
#
_cell.length_a   1.000
_cell.length_b   1.000
_cell.length_c   1.000
_cell.angle_alpha   90.00
_cell.angle_beta   90.00
_cell.angle_gamma   90.00
#
_symmetry.space_group_name_H-M   'P 1'
#
loop_
_entity.id
_entity.type
_entity.pdbx_description
1 polymer ?
#
loop_
_entity_poly.entity_id
_entity_poly.type
_entity_poly.pdbx_seq_one_letter_code
_entity_poly.pdbx_strand_id
1 'polypeptide(L)'
;MNAGPDILGRRRFLSSAVLGTTATVITATTIGSVAPEAVADPKLDVEAGAPDPNFVEGRITGIAGGLLIVTGSDRTINQIHLTKATSVWKLRPTTSDAAKVGDGLYARGVRMPDGTLAADAIWLNIVNLQVHITSIGRSVMHMDHRGDRIVGHVVSGTTAAVYNSTPAVSDLSLLQVGRHAQVIGAWRPDTNEVDLATVYAAA
;
A
#
# COMPACT_ATOMS: atom_id res chain seq x y z
N MET A 1 -33.15 0.58 -8.54
CA MET A 1 -32.62 0.14 -7.23
C MET A 1 -31.10 0.17 -7.34
N ASN A 2 -30.45 1.14 -6.69
CA ASN A 2 -29.00 1.27 -6.72
C ASN A 2 -28.38 0.26 -5.74
N ALA A 3 -27.73 -0.77 -6.26
CA ALA A 3 -26.77 -1.52 -5.48
C ALA A 3 -25.57 -0.59 -5.24
N GLY A 4 -25.45 -0.05 -4.02
CA GLY A 4 -24.23 0.60 -3.59
C GLY A 4 -23.06 -0.38 -3.69
N PRO A 5 -21.82 0.09 -3.95
CA PRO A 5 -20.66 -0.79 -4.03
C PRO A 5 -20.55 -1.59 -2.73
N ASP A 6 -20.66 -2.91 -2.83
CA ASP A 6 -20.66 -3.82 -1.69
C ASP A 6 -19.35 -3.67 -0.90
N ILE A 7 -19.49 -3.20 0.34
CA ILE A 7 -18.40 -3.00 1.29
C ILE A 7 -17.63 -4.31 1.50
N LEU A 8 -18.30 -5.47 1.39
CA LEU A 8 -17.67 -6.79 1.51
C LEU A 8 -16.86 -7.16 0.27
N GLY A 9 -17.36 -6.90 -0.94
CA GLY A 9 -16.61 -7.04 -2.19
C GLY A 9 -15.35 -6.16 -2.22
N ARG A 10 -15.46 -4.92 -1.74
CA ARG A 10 -14.34 -3.97 -1.65
C ARG A 10 -13.27 -4.38 -0.64
N ARG A 11 -13.66 -5.01 0.47
CA ARG A 11 -12.71 -5.58 1.46
C ARG A 11 -11.99 -6.82 0.92
N ARG A 12 -12.68 -7.65 0.13
CA ARG A 12 -12.09 -8.82 -0.54
C ARG A 12 -11.07 -8.41 -1.62
N PHE A 13 -11.33 -7.31 -2.31
CA PHE A 13 -10.36 -6.65 -3.21
C PHE A 13 -9.07 -6.29 -2.46
N LEU A 14 -9.15 -5.66 -1.28
CA LEU A 14 -7.99 -5.27 -0.45
C LEU A 14 -7.12 -6.46 -0.03
N SER A 15 -7.73 -7.56 0.43
CA SER A 15 -6.97 -8.78 0.80
C SER A 15 -6.34 -9.48 -0.42
N SER A 16 -7.03 -9.48 -1.57
CA SER A 16 -6.58 -10.20 -2.77
C SER A 16 -5.59 -9.43 -3.65
N ALA A 17 -5.46 -8.11 -3.47
CA ALA A 17 -4.47 -7.27 -4.14
C ALA A 17 -3.08 -7.41 -3.49
N VAL A 18 -3.02 -7.80 -2.21
CA VAL A 18 -1.76 -7.98 -1.46
C VAL A 18 -1.29 -9.45 -1.40
N LEU A 19 -2.19 -10.43 -1.54
CA LEU A 19 -1.86 -11.86 -1.45
C LEU A 19 -1.40 -12.53 -2.78
N GLY A 20 -1.08 -11.74 -3.80
CA GLY A 20 -0.54 -12.23 -5.06
C GLY A 20 0.94 -12.60 -4.96
N THR A 21 1.21 -13.85 -4.57
CA THR A 21 2.49 -14.59 -4.64
C THR A 21 3.61 -14.17 -3.68
N THR A 22 3.94 -15.10 -2.77
CA THR A 22 5.12 -15.12 -1.87
C THR A 22 5.31 -13.85 -1.03
N ALA A 23 4.66 -13.81 0.13
CA ALA A 23 5.01 -12.89 1.20
C ALA A 23 6.41 -13.27 1.72
N THR A 24 7.43 -12.68 1.11
CA THR A 24 8.77 -12.57 1.66
C THR A 24 8.75 -11.51 2.75
N VAL A 25 9.24 -11.90 3.91
CA VAL A 25 8.88 -11.29 5.18
C VAL A 25 10.11 -10.57 5.70
N ILE A 26 10.11 -9.24 5.75
CA ILE A 26 11.34 -8.47 5.98
C ILE A 26 11.43 -7.97 7.44
N THR A 27 12.52 -8.35 8.14
CA THR A 27 12.92 -7.82 9.47
C THR A 27 13.61 -6.46 9.36
N ALA A 28 13.18 -5.49 10.16
CA ALA A 28 13.45 -4.06 10.00
C ALA A 28 14.83 -3.53 10.48
N THR A 29 15.85 -4.34 10.72
CA THR A 29 17.11 -3.84 11.29
C THR A 29 18.10 -3.17 10.32
N THR A 30 17.75 -2.94 9.05
CA THR A 30 18.64 -2.24 8.09
C THR A 30 17.95 -1.28 7.12
N ILE A 31 16.67 -0.89 7.33
CA ILE A 31 15.88 -0.13 6.34
C ILE A 31 15.73 1.33 6.77
N GLY A 32 16.86 2.01 6.96
CA GLY A 32 16.90 3.47 7.00
C GLY A 32 17.45 3.99 5.69
N SER A 33 16.65 4.04 4.61
CA SER A 33 16.81 4.90 3.40
C SER A 33 16.32 4.32 2.07
N VAL A 34 16.03 3.03 1.96
CA VAL A 34 15.64 2.44 0.68
C VAL A 34 14.13 2.34 0.53
N ALA A 35 13.66 2.86 -0.60
CA ALA A 35 12.30 2.69 -1.07
C ALA A 35 11.99 1.18 -1.27
N PRO A 36 10.72 0.76 -1.10
CA PRO A 36 10.31 -0.66 -1.00
C PRO A 36 10.73 -1.56 -2.16
N GLU A 37 11.20 -0.98 -3.27
CA GLU A 37 11.72 -1.64 -4.46
C GLU A 37 13.13 -2.28 -4.34
N ALA A 38 13.89 -2.06 -3.26
CA ALA A 38 15.33 -2.36 -3.25
C ALA A 38 15.84 -3.42 -2.25
N VAL A 39 14.99 -4.23 -1.60
CA VAL A 39 15.47 -5.11 -0.52
C VAL A 39 15.27 -6.60 -0.81
N ALA A 40 16.38 -7.31 -0.90
CA ALA A 40 16.45 -8.77 -0.91
C ALA A 40 15.98 -9.35 0.43
N ASP A 41 15.16 -10.38 0.30
CA ASP A 41 14.43 -11.17 1.28
C ASP A 41 15.23 -11.62 2.53
N PRO A 42 14.95 -11.10 3.74
CA PRO A 42 15.34 -11.74 4.99
C PRO A 42 14.38 -12.88 5.31
N LYS A 43 14.93 -14.02 5.72
CA LYS A 43 14.16 -15.20 6.10
C LYS A 43 13.45 -14.96 7.44
N LEU A 44 12.12 -15.02 7.48
CA LEU A 44 11.38 -15.13 8.76
C LEU A 44 10.95 -16.58 9.02
N ASP A 45 11.20 -17.04 10.24
CA ASP A 45 10.71 -18.31 10.78
C ASP A 45 9.22 -18.19 11.19
N VAL A 46 8.35 -17.87 10.24
CA VAL A 46 6.89 -17.92 10.43
C VAL A 46 6.35 -19.01 9.51
N GLU A 47 5.62 -19.97 10.08
CA GLU A 47 4.97 -21.04 9.31
C GLU A 47 4.07 -20.42 8.23
N ALA A 48 4.26 -20.86 6.98
CA ALA A 48 3.54 -20.28 5.85
C ALA A 48 2.02 -20.40 6.05
N GLY A 49 1.36 -19.25 6.21
CA GLY A 49 -0.10 -19.16 6.43
C GLY A 49 -0.54 -18.92 7.87
N ALA A 50 0.36 -18.94 8.85
CA ALA A 50 0.04 -18.51 10.21
C ALA A 50 -0.14 -16.98 10.26
N PRO A 51 -1.14 -16.45 10.98
CA PRO A 51 -1.27 -15.01 11.22
C PRO A 51 -0.01 -14.46 11.89
N ASP A 52 0.58 -13.41 11.32
CA ASP A 52 1.72 -12.72 11.93
C ASP A 52 1.23 -11.83 13.09
N PRO A 53 1.53 -12.15 14.36
CA PRO A 53 1.07 -11.36 15.50
C PRO A 53 1.68 -9.95 15.55
N ASN A 54 2.77 -9.72 14.80
CA ASN A 54 3.48 -8.45 14.69
C ASN A 54 3.03 -7.62 13.49
N PHE A 55 1.94 -8.02 12.83
CA PHE A 55 1.34 -7.32 11.72
C PHE A 55 -0.08 -6.85 12.07
N VAL A 56 -0.40 -5.61 11.70
CA VAL A 56 -1.75 -5.07 11.82
C VAL A 56 -2.14 -4.44 10.50
N GLU A 57 -3.35 -4.77 10.03
CA GLU A 57 -4.01 -4.05 8.95
C GLU A 57 -5.29 -3.40 9.46
N GLY A 58 -5.75 -2.36 8.77
CA GLY A 58 -7.09 -1.84 8.97
C GLY A 58 -7.24 -0.41 8.53
N ARG A 59 -8.24 0.26 9.11
CA ARG A 59 -8.49 1.68 8.89
C ARG A 59 -8.25 2.47 10.16
N ILE A 60 -7.54 3.59 10.04
CA ILE A 60 -7.34 4.53 11.15
C ILE A 60 -8.69 5.17 11.50
N THR A 61 -9.14 4.97 12.73
CA THR A 61 -10.37 5.54 13.28
C THR A 61 -10.11 6.63 14.32
N GLY A 62 -8.88 6.74 14.82
CA GLY A 62 -8.47 7.78 15.75
C GLY A 62 -6.96 7.99 15.76
N ILE A 63 -6.52 9.21 16.10
CA ILE A 63 -5.11 9.58 16.24
C ILE A 63 -4.98 10.45 17.49
N ALA A 64 -4.12 10.07 18.43
CA ALA A 64 -3.87 10.83 19.65
C ALA A 64 -2.43 10.63 20.15
N GLY A 65 -1.62 11.71 20.21
CA GLY A 65 -0.32 11.68 20.88
C GLY A 65 0.66 10.61 20.36
N GLY A 66 0.68 10.36 19.04
CA GLY A 66 1.50 9.29 18.44
C GLY A 66 0.89 7.89 18.50
N LEU A 67 -0.30 7.74 19.10
CA LEU A 67 -1.10 6.52 19.06
C LEU A 67 -2.09 6.57 17.90
N LEU A 68 -2.12 5.53 17.09
CA LEU A 68 -3.18 5.26 16.12
C LEU A 68 -4.15 4.25 16.70
N ILE A 69 -5.44 4.55 16.59
CA ILE A 69 -6.53 3.58 16.81
C ILE A 69 -6.94 3.07 15.44
N VAL A 70 -6.80 1.77 15.22
CA VAL A 70 -7.03 1.11 13.93
C VAL A 70 -8.10 0.04 14.09
N THR A 71 -9.13 0.10 13.24
CA THR A 71 -10.14 -0.97 13.16
C THR A 71 -9.77 -1.91 12.01
N GLY A 72 -9.48 -3.16 12.36
CA GLY A 72 -9.13 -4.22 11.40
C GLY A 72 -10.31 -4.67 10.55
N SER A 73 -10.04 -5.43 9.48
CA SER A 73 -11.08 -6.01 8.63
C SER A 73 -11.94 -7.08 9.35
N ASP A 74 -11.45 -7.64 10.44
CA ASP A 74 -12.18 -8.52 11.34
C ASP A 74 -12.96 -7.75 12.44
N ARG A 75 -12.92 -6.41 12.41
CA ARG A 75 -13.49 -5.49 13.41
C ARG A 75 -12.74 -5.47 14.75
N THR A 76 -11.57 -6.07 14.84
CA THR A 76 -10.70 -5.89 16.00
C THR A 76 -10.21 -4.44 16.08
N ILE A 77 -10.06 -3.94 17.30
CA ILE A 77 -9.48 -2.62 17.54
C ILE A 77 -8.03 -2.84 17.96
N ASN A 78 -7.12 -2.24 17.19
CA ASN A 78 -5.69 -2.28 17.43
C ASN A 78 -5.21 -0.88 17.83
N GLN A 79 -4.29 -0.86 18.78
CA GLN A 79 -3.57 0.34 19.18
C GLN A 79 -2.14 0.23 18.63
N ILE A 80 -1.71 1.26 17.90
CA ILE A 80 -0.39 1.28 17.27
C ILE A 80 0.35 2.53 17.72
N HIS A 81 1.47 2.35 18.41
CA HIS A 81 2.30 3.45 18.86
C HIS A 81 3.37 3.77 17.82
N LEU A 82 3.38 5.01 17.35
CA LEU A 82 4.38 5.56 16.44
C LEU A 82 5.47 6.26 17.23
N THR A 83 6.72 6.02 16.83
CA THR A 83 7.89 6.71 17.37
C THR A 83 8.57 7.51 16.27
N LYS A 84 9.55 8.33 16.65
CA LYS A 84 10.41 9.02 15.66
C LYS A 84 11.24 8.06 14.79
N ALA A 85 11.38 6.81 15.22
CA ALA A 85 12.09 5.77 14.47
C ALA A 85 11.15 4.98 13.53
N THR A 86 9.84 5.17 13.62
CA THR A 86 8.90 4.48 12.74
C THR A 86 9.06 4.97 11.31
N SER A 87 9.36 4.05 10.39
CA SER A 87 9.38 4.31 8.96
C SER A 87 7.95 4.49 8.46
N VAL A 88 7.65 5.61 7.81
CA VAL A 88 6.30 5.89 7.30
C VAL A 88 6.36 6.04 5.80
N TRP A 89 5.48 5.31 5.11
CA TRP A 89 5.29 5.46 3.67
C TRP A 89 3.85 5.90 3.36
N LYS A 90 3.71 6.96 2.56
CA LYS A 90 2.44 7.35 1.93
C LYS A 90 2.76 7.96 0.58
N LEU A 91 2.63 7.16 -0.49
CA LEU A 91 3.11 7.45 -1.85
C LEU A 91 4.64 7.55 -1.98
N ARG A 92 5.32 8.00 -0.93
CA ARG A 92 6.77 8.13 -0.77
C ARG A 92 7.12 8.01 0.72
N PRO A 93 8.40 7.78 1.07
CA PRO A 93 8.86 7.92 2.44
C PRO A 93 8.48 9.29 3.01
N THR A 94 7.93 9.31 4.23
CA THR A 94 7.37 10.50 4.88
C THR A 94 7.40 10.38 6.41
N THR A 95 6.70 11.25 7.12
CA THR A 95 6.58 11.26 8.59
C THR A 95 5.17 10.86 9.03
N SER A 96 5.01 10.59 10.34
CA SER A 96 3.74 10.21 10.95
C SER A 96 2.62 11.25 10.75
N ASP A 97 2.96 12.51 10.48
CA ASP A 97 1.99 13.59 10.24
C ASP A 97 1.17 13.37 8.96
N ALA A 98 1.62 12.46 8.09
CA ALA A 98 0.88 12.07 6.88
C ALA A 98 -0.35 11.18 7.18
N ALA A 99 -0.39 10.54 8.36
CA ALA A 99 -1.48 9.69 8.80
C ALA A 99 -2.74 10.52 9.11
N LYS A 100 -3.88 10.07 8.59
CA LYS A 100 -5.17 10.71 8.80
C LYS A 100 -6.22 9.66 9.18
N VAL A 101 -7.20 10.09 9.98
CA VAL A 101 -8.43 9.30 10.18
C VAL A 101 -9.06 9.03 8.81
N GLY A 102 -9.42 7.77 8.57
CA GLY A 102 -9.94 7.27 7.29
C GLY A 102 -8.89 6.61 6.40
N ASP A 103 -7.58 6.81 6.63
CA ASP A 103 -6.55 6.09 5.89
C ASP A 103 -6.62 4.59 6.19
N GLY A 104 -6.45 3.79 5.14
CA GLY A 104 -6.05 2.39 5.26
C GLY A 104 -4.59 2.30 5.70
N LEU A 105 -4.28 1.29 6.50
CA LEU A 105 -2.97 1.12 7.12
C LEU A 105 -2.58 -0.34 7.09
N TYR A 106 -1.31 -0.56 6.77
CA TYR A 106 -0.57 -1.75 7.15
C TYR A 106 0.56 -1.33 8.07
N ALA A 107 0.74 -2.03 9.18
CA ALA A 107 1.81 -1.78 10.12
C ALA A 107 2.52 -3.08 10.48
N ARG A 108 3.82 -2.98 10.66
CA ARG A 108 4.63 -3.96 11.35
C ARG A 108 5.22 -3.34 12.61
N GLY A 109 5.65 -4.20 13.53
CA GLY A 109 6.30 -3.76 14.74
C GLY A 109 6.47 -4.88 15.74
N VAL A 110 6.56 -4.51 17.01
CA VAL A 110 6.62 -5.46 18.13
C VAL A 110 5.37 -5.32 18.97
N ARG A 111 4.65 -6.42 19.21
CA ARG A 111 3.54 -6.42 20.16
C ARG A 111 4.07 -6.32 21.58
N MET A 112 3.62 -5.30 22.29
CA MET A 112 3.96 -5.03 23.69
C MET A 112 3.06 -5.87 24.62
N PRO A 113 3.44 -6.08 25.90
CA PRO A 113 2.66 -6.89 26.84
C PRO A 113 1.25 -6.37 27.12
N ASP A 114 1.01 -5.08 26.93
CA ASP A 114 -0.30 -4.43 27.05
C ASP A 114 -1.19 -4.63 25.79
N GLY A 115 -0.66 -5.30 24.77
CA GLY A 115 -1.34 -5.50 23.50
C GLY A 115 -1.23 -4.33 22.54
N THR A 116 -0.43 -3.29 22.80
CA THR A 116 -0.13 -2.24 21.81
C THR A 116 0.91 -2.74 20.80
N LEU A 117 0.81 -2.34 19.54
CA LEU A 117 1.88 -2.54 18.55
C LEU A 117 2.83 -1.34 18.55
N ALA A 118 4.08 -1.52 18.98
CA ALA A 118 5.12 -0.52 18.79
C ALA A 118 5.66 -0.62 17.35
N ALA A 119 5.29 0.34 16.49
CA ALA A 119 5.50 0.22 15.04
C ALA A 119 6.95 0.52 14.63
N ASP A 120 7.52 -0.37 13.81
CA ASP A 120 8.79 -0.15 13.12
C ASP A 120 8.56 0.47 11.73
N ALA A 121 7.49 0.06 11.05
CA ALA A 121 7.11 0.54 9.74
C ALA A 121 5.59 0.59 9.57
N ILE A 122 5.10 1.65 8.92
CA ILE A 122 3.71 1.77 8.50
C ILE A 122 3.63 2.18 7.03
N TRP A 123 2.67 1.58 6.31
CA TRP A 123 2.31 1.94 4.94
C TRP A 123 0.88 2.40 4.91
N LEU A 124 0.69 3.68 4.59
CA LEU A 124 -0.59 4.34 4.54
C LEU A 124 -1.14 4.28 3.12
N ASN A 125 -2.34 3.73 3.00
CA ASN A 125 -3.10 3.57 1.76
C ASN A 125 -2.35 2.83 0.64
N ILE A 126 -1.28 2.11 0.94
CA ILE A 126 -0.49 1.45 -0.10
C ILE A 126 -1.35 0.44 -0.87
N VAL A 127 -1.20 0.46 -2.18
CA VAL A 127 -1.75 -0.55 -3.07
C VAL A 127 -0.64 -1.10 -3.96
N ASN A 128 -0.74 -2.38 -4.25
CA ASN A 128 0.04 -3.08 -5.26
C ASN A 128 -0.93 -3.79 -6.19
N LEU A 129 -1.08 -3.27 -7.41
CA LEU A 129 -2.16 -3.68 -8.31
C LEU A 129 -1.56 -4.21 -9.62
N GLN A 130 -1.96 -5.41 -10.02
CA GLN A 130 -1.80 -5.86 -11.41
C GLN A 130 -2.98 -5.35 -12.21
N VAL A 131 -2.73 -4.49 -13.20
CA VAL A 131 -3.78 -3.78 -13.94
C VAL A 131 -3.66 -4.04 -15.43
N HIS A 132 -4.77 -3.82 -16.13
CA HIS A 132 -4.80 -3.61 -17.57
C HIS A 132 -5.03 -2.13 -17.85
N ILE A 133 -4.16 -1.49 -18.65
CA ILE A 133 -4.26 -0.06 -18.97
C ILE A 133 -5.35 0.12 -20.03
N THR A 134 -6.42 0.84 -19.69
CA THR A 134 -7.58 1.06 -20.57
C THR A 134 -7.54 2.42 -21.27
N SER A 135 -6.95 3.44 -20.66
CA SER A 135 -6.63 4.71 -21.33
C SER A 135 -5.52 5.47 -20.59
N ILE A 136 -4.80 6.32 -21.32
CA ILE A 136 -3.75 7.19 -20.77
C ILE A 136 -4.07 8.62 -21.19
N GLY A 137 -4.19 9.51 -20.21
CA GLY A 137 -4.27 10.95 -20.38
C GLY A 137 -3.03 11.66 -19.84
N ARG A 138 -3.04 13.00 -19.85
CA ARG A 138 -1.90 13.81 -19.39
C ARG A 138 -1.57 13.61 -17.91
N SER A 139 -2.60 13.51 -17.06
CA SER A 139 -2.45 13.43 -15.60
C SER A 139 -3.21 12.26 -14.98
N VAL A 140 -3.84 11.44 -15.82
CA VAL A 140 -4.68 10.33 -15.38
C VAL A 140 -4.42 9.09 -16.24
N MET A 141 -4.46 7.92 -15.63
CA MET A 141 -4.39 6.62 -16.28
C MET A 141 -5.59 5.81 -15.82
N HIS A 142 -6.46 5.42 -16.76
CA HIS A 142 -7.58 4.55 -16.44
C HIS A 142 -7.15 3.10 -16.56
N MET A 143 -7.51 2.32 -15.56
CA MET A 143 -7.05 0.95 -15.37
C MET A 143 -8.23 0.04 -15.05
N ASP A 144 -8.09 -1.22 -15.43
CA ASP A 144 -8.94 -2.31 -14.96
C ASP A 144 -8.12 -3.23 -14.05
N HIS A 145 -8.66 -3.57 -12.88
CA HIS A 145 -8.14 -4.64 -12.03
C HIS A 145 -9.26 -5.66 -11.81
N ARG A 146 -9.20 -6.79 -12.51
CA ARG A 146 -10.16 -7.90 -12.34
C ARG A 146 -11.62 -7.47 -12.55
N GLY A 147 -11.87 -6.55 -13.48
CA GLY A 147 -13.21 -6.01 -13.78
C GLY A 147 -13.57 -4.73 -13.02
N ASP A 148 -12.77 -4.33 -12.02
CA ASP A 148 -12.95 -3.07 -11.31
C ASP A 148 -12.23 -1.93 -12.03
N ARG A 149 -12.96 -0.85 -12.30
CA ARG A 149 -12.41 0.37 -12.89
C ARG A 149 -11.69 1.19 -11.83
N ILE A 150 -10.44 1.53 -12.12
CA ILE A 150 -9.56 2.32 -11.26
C ILE A 150 -9.07 3.55 -12.03
N VAL A 151 -9.05 4.70 -11.35
CA VAL A 151 -8.45 5.93 -11.88
C VAL A 151 -7.13 6.19 -11.18
N GLY A 152 -6.03 6.07 -11.91
CA GLY A 152 -4.69 6.43 -11.46
C GLY A 152 -4.40 7.89 -11.73
N HIS A 153 -3.91 8.63 -10.73
CA HIS A 153 -3.49 10.03 -10.87
C HIS A 153 -1.97 10.12 -10.91
N VAL A 154 -1.45 10.78 -11.94
CA VAL A 154 -0.03 11.10 -12.05
C VAL A 154 0.26 12.25 -11.08
N VAL A 155 1.16 12.00 -10.13
CA VAL A 155 1.62 12.95 -9.13
C VAL A 155 2.97 13.52 -9.55
N SER A 156 2.99 14.81 -9.85
CA SER A 156 4.20 15.52 -10.26
C SER A 156 5.34 15.33 -9.25
N GLY A 157 6.53 15.01 -9.75
CA GLY A 157 7.73 14.78 -8.94
C GLY A 157 7.70 13.49 -8.09
N THR A 158 6.69 12.63 -8.26
CA THR A 158 6.58 11.36 -7.53
C THR A 158 6.34 10.18 -8.46
N THR A 159 5.37 10.29 -9.38
CA THR A 159 5.06 9.19 -10.30
C THR A 159 6.23 8.93 -11.23
N ALA A 160 6.65 7.66 -11.27
CA ALA A 160 7.65 7.17 -12.20
C ALA A 160 7.16 5.88 -12.88
N ALA A 161 7.77 5.55 -14.02
CA ALA A 161 7.65 4.26 -14.67
C ALA A 161 8.97 3.51 -14.66
N VAL A 162 8.88 2.20 -14.55
CA VAL A 162 9.98 1.25 -14.67
C VAL A 162 9.66 0.34 -15.85
N TYR A 163 10.52 0.36 -16.87
CA TYR A 163 10.36 -0.44 -18.08
C TYR A 163 11.40 -1.54 -18.13
N ASN A 164 11.00 -2.82 -18.25
CA ASN A 164 11.95 -3.94 -18.45
C ASN A 164 13.14 -3.91 -17.47
N SER A 165 12.87 -3.64 -16.18
CA SER A 165 13.89 -3.55 -15.10
C SER A 165 14.93 -2.43 -15.27
N THR A 166 14.65 -1.41 -16.08
CA THR A 166 15.44 -0.18 -16.14
C THR A 166 15.21 0.71 -14.90
N PRO A 167 16.09 1.67 -14.62
CA PRO A 167 15.85 2.67 -13.58
C PRO A 167 14.53 3.39 -13.76
N ALA A 168 13.91 3.77 -12.63
CA ALA A 168 12.65 4.52 -12.65
C ALA A 168 12.84 5.90 -13.33
N VAL A 169 11.94 6.21 -14.27
CA VAL A 169 11.92 7.48 -15.01
C VAL A 169 10.59 8.19 -14.83
N SER A 170 10.59 9.52 -14.82
CA SER A 170 9.34 10.30 -14.79
C SER A 170 8.59 10.29 -16.13
N ASP A 171 9.23 9.83 -17.21
CA ASP A 171 8.61 9.72 -18.52
C ASP A 171 7.71 8.49 -18.63
N LEU A 172 6.41 8.76 -18.76
CA LEU A 172 5.36 7.76 -18.92
C LEU A 172 5.05 7.44 -20.39
N SER A 173 5.79 8.03 -21.34
CA SER A 173 5.50 7.96 -22.78
C SER A 173 5.55 6.55 -23.39
N LEU A 174 6.26 5.62 -22.75
CA LEU A 174 6.37 4.23 -23.21
C LEU A 174 5.25 3.33 -22.68
N LEU A 175 4.41 3.82 -21.77
CA LEU A 175 3.20 3.10 -21.36
C LEU A 175 2.22 3.01 -22.52
N GLN A 176 1.63 1.83 -22.72
CA GLN A 176 0.72 1.55 -23.83
C GLN A 176 -0.66 1.13 -23.31
N VAL A 177 -1.70 1.69 -23.94
CA VAL A 177 -3.07 1.21 -23.77
C VAL A 177 -3.18 -0.22 -24.27
N GLY A 178 -3.94 -1.06 -23.55
CA GLY A 178 -4.10 -2.48 -23.84
C GLY A 178 -3.00 -3.38 -23.26
N ARG A 179 -2.01 -2.82 -22.54
CA ARG A 179 -0.97 -3.60 -21.87
C ARG A 179 -1.26 -3.79 -20.39
N HIS A 180 -0.67 -4.84 -19.84
CA HIS A 180 -0.65 -5.07 -18.40
C HIS A 180 0.51 -4.31 -17.76
N ALA A 181 0.25 -3.81 -16.55
CA ALA A 181 1.26 -3.17 -15.72
C ALA A 181 1.05 -3.58 -14.26
N GLN A 182 2.10 -3.46 -13.47
CA GLN A 182 2.00 -3.49 -12.01
C GLN A 182 2.11 -2.06 -11.49
N VAL A 183 1.21 -1.67 -10.59
CA VAL A 183 1.11 -0.31 -10.07
C VAL A 183 1.29 -0.34 -8.57
N ILE A 184 2.29 0.41 -8.10
CA ILE A 184 2.42 0.81 -6.70
C ILE A 184 1.88 2.23 -6.56
N GLY A 185 1.04 2.46 -5.56
CA GLY A 185 0.45 3.77 -5.33
C GLY A 185 -0.16 3.92 -3.95
N ALA A 186 -0.75 5.08 -3.71
CA ALA A 186 -1.54 5.36 -2.53
C ALA A 186 -3.01 5.53 -2.93
N TRP A 187 -3.87 4.66 -2.44
CA TRP A 187 -5.31 4.78 -2.60
C TRP A 187 -5.83 6.07 -1.93
N ARG A 188 -6.81 6.72 -2.56
CA ARG A 188 -7.57 7.83 -1.97
C ARG A 188 -8.79 7.27 -1.22
N PRO A 189 -8.82 7.35 0.12
CA PRO A 189 -9.87 6.74 0.93
C PRO A 189 -11.27 6.97 0.37
N ASP A 190 -12.07 5.91 0.39
CA ASP A 190 -13.49 5.89 -0.01
C ASP A 190 -13.77 6.05 -1.51
N THR A 191 -12.76 6.30 -2.33
CA THR A 191 -12.86 6.41 -3.81
C THR A 191 -12.23 5.21 -4.53
N ASN A 192 -12.46 5.06 -5.84
CA ASN A 192 -11.73 4.08 -6.68
C ASN A 192 -10.51 4.72 -7.37
N GLU A 193 -9.89 5.67 -6.69
CA GLU A 193 -8.78 6.45 -7.23
C GLU A 193 -7.48 6.12 -6.48
N VAL A 194 -6.38 6.14 -7.22
CA VAL A 194 -5.04 5.85 -6.70
C VAL A 194 -4.11 6.95 -7.17
N ASP A 195 -3.37 7.56 -6.26
CA ASP A 195 -2.22 8.37 -6.59
C ASP A 195 -1.05 7.44 -6.94
N LEU A 196 -0.47 7.59 -8.13
CA LEU A 196 0.53 6.67 -8.66
C LEU A 196 1.92 6.98 -8.10
N ALA A 197 2.58 6.00 -7.50
CA ALA A 197 4.00 6.09 -7.12
C ALA A 197 4.88 5.53 -8.25
N THR A 198 4.66 4.27 -8.61
CA THR A 198 5.48 3.60 -9.62
C THR A 198 4.63 2.69 -10.50
N VAL A 199 4.84 2.77 -11.80
CA VAL A 199 4.21 1.90 -12.80
C VAL A 199 5.29 1.01 -13.41
N TYR A 200 5.23 -0.29 -13.16
CA TYR A 200 6.10 -1.29 -13.77
C TYR A 200 5.43 -1.86 -15.01
N ALA A 201 6.08 -1.71 -16.15
CA ALA A 201 5.58 -2.21 -17.42
C ALA A 201 6.66 -3.04 -18.14
N ALA A 202 6.22 -4.12 -18.77
CA ALA A 202 7.02 -4.74 -19.82
C ALA A 202 6.79 -3.93 -21.10
N ALA A 203 7.85 -3.32 -21.64
CA ALA A 203 7.75 -2.52 -22.87
C ALA A 203 7.64 -3.41 -24.11
#